data_AF-A0A3E2NQI8-F1
#
_entry.id   AF-A0A3E2NQI8-F1
#
_cell.length_a   1.000
_cell.length_b   1.000
_cell.length_c   1.000
_cell.angle_alpha   90.00
_cell.angle_beta   90.00
_cell.angle_gamma   90.00
#
_symmetry.space_group_name_H-M   'P 1'
#
loop_
_entity.id
_entity.type
_entity.pdbx_description
1 polymer ?
#
loop_
_entity_poly.entity_id
_entity_poly.type
_entity_poly.pdbx_seq_one_letter_code
_entity_poly.pdbx_strand_id
1 'polypeptide(L)'
;MFEYPLTRQEIFRFLFYKHREEDVSCAIHNLVTERRIYQLDKFYSLRNDHLIIAERRKVTMAARKFITKASARAKWLIRLPFVRGVGVSGTFHKNLWEERADADMLIITSKNRLWIARMLVNCYRLFAFPKQENALQLSYYIDEQELELRDKNLHTAVAINMLVPLEGDITFEKFYAANAWVRSYLPNKLMRVSSATPLSSTICKLWFEKLFDNRAGNKLDNFLMRISAWCKQKGLPTGMLAGQSNWGKHFKKPEHAGFSYWMEQRYNEKVIRLIGKADHRIAQ
;
A
#
# COMPACT_ATOMS: atom_id res chain seq x y z
N MET A 1 -13.36 1.30 13.86
CA MET A 1 -12.49 1.76 12.74
C MET A 1 -11.42 2.75 13.20
N PHE A 2 -11.76 3.87 13.86
CA PHE A 2 -10.76 4.87 14.33
C PHE A 2 -10.40 4.76 15.82
N GLU A 3 -10.12 3.53 16.27
CA GLU A 3 -9.91 3.23 17.70
C GLU A 3 -8.63 2.45 17.93
N TYR A 4 -7.83 2.33 16.87
CA TYR A 4 -6.51 1.78 16.98
C TYR A 4 -5.67 2.70 17.88
N PRO A 5 -5.12 2.20 19.00
CA PRO A 5 -4.24 3.00 19.85
C PRO A 5 -3.03 3.39 19.01
N LEU A 6 -2.48 4.60 19.13
CA LEU A 6 -1.31 5.03 18.36
C LEU A 6 -0.14 5.37 19.27
N THR A 7 1.08 5.13 18.81
CA THR A 7 2.29 5.65 19.48
C THR A 7 2.48 7.13 19.15
N ARG A 8 3.23 7.84 20.00
CA ARG A 8 3.61 9.25 19.75
C ARG A 8 4.22 9.45 18.36
N GLN A 9 5.11 8.55 17.94
CA GLN A 9 5.76 8.61 16.64
C GLN A 9 4.79 8.38 15.48
N GLU A 10 3.81 7.50 15.63
CA GLU A 10 2.77 7.30 14.62
C GLU A 10 1.90 8.54 14.49
N ILE A 11 1.49 9.14 15.61
CA ILE A 11 0.74 10.41 15.61
C ILE A 11 1.53 11.46 14.85
N PHE A 12 2.78 11.71 15.25
CA PHE A 12 3.65 12.70 14.62
C PHE A 12 3.81 12.49 13.10
N ARG A 13 4.08 11.25 12.67
CA ARG A 13 4.31 10.90 11.26
C ARG A 13 3.08 11.11 10.38
N PHE A 14 1.88 10.88 10.92
CA PHE A 14 0.64 10.96 10.15
C PHE A 14 -0.10 12.30 10.29
N LEU A 15 0.54 13.32 10.88
CA LEU A 15 0.00 14.68 10.86
C LEU A 15 0.02 15.25 9.44
N PHE A 16 -1.05 15.96 9.09
CA PHE A 16 -1.19 16.64 7.80
C PHE A 16 -0.34 17.92 7.70
N TYR A 17 0.01 18.50 8.85
CA TYR A 17 0.80 19.72 8.93
C TYR A 17 2.17 19.45 9.56
N LYS A 18 3.16 20.22 9.11
CA LYS A 18 4.52 20.12 9.62
C LYS A 18 4.57 20.80 10.99
N HIS A 19 4.94 20.04 12.00
CA HIS A 19 5.13 20.51 13.36
C HIS A 19 6.47 19.99 13.89
N ARG A 20 7.02 20.64 14.92
CA ARG A 20 8.18 20.09 15.62
C ARG A 20 7.72 18.98 16.55
N GLU A 21 8.57 17.98 16.78
CA GLU A 21 8.22 16.84 17.65
C GLU A 21 7.92 17.28 19.09
N GLU A 22 8.59 18.35 19.55
CA GLU A 22 8.36 18.99 20.85
C GLU A 22 6.95 19.55 20.98
N ASP A 23 6.51 20.37 20.01
CA ASP A 23 5.18 20.99 20.00
C ASP A 23 4.07 19.91 20.04
N VAL A 24 4.25 18.83 19.28
CA VAL A 24 3.32 17.70 19.25
C VAL A 24 3.31 16.94 20.58
N SER A 25 4.47 16.80 21.22
CA SER A 25 4.59 16.15 22.53
C SER A 25 3.87 16.95 23.62
N CYS A 26 4.04 18.27 23.62
CA CYS A 26 3.31 19.17 24.52
C CYS A 26 1.80 19.11 24.28
N ALA A 27 1.35 19.14 23.02
CA ALA A 27 -0.06 19.03 22.69
C ALA A 27 -0.67 17.69 23.16
N ILE A 28 0.03 16.57 22.94
CA ILE A 28 -0.41 15.24 23.42
C ILE A 28 -0.50 15.23 24.95
N HIS A 29 0.47 15.81 25.65
CA HIS A 29 0.46 15.90 27.11
C HIS A 29 -0.77 16.68 27.61
N ASN A 30 -1.05 17.86 27.04
CA ASN A 30 -2.22 18.65 27.40
C ASN A 30 -3.53 17.89 27.17
N LEU A 31 -3.66 17.19 26.03
CA LEU A 31 -4.84 16.37 25.74
C LEU A 31 -5.04 15.21 26.74
N VAL A 32 -3.96 14.64 27.29
CA VAL A 32 -4.03 13.62 28.34
C VAL A 32 -4.47 14.25 29.67
N THR A 33 -3.88 15.38 30.05
CA THR A 33 -4.22 16.11 31.29
C THR A 33 -5.68 16.55 31.30
N GLU A 34 -6.18 17.03 30.15
CA GLU A 34 -7.59 17.39 29.95
C GLU A 34 -8.53 16.17 29.79
N ARG A 35 -8.00 14.94 29.91
CA ARG A 35 -8.74 13.67 29.75
C ARG A 35 -9.51 13.59 28.43
N ARG A 36 -8.98 14.21 27.36
CA ARG A 36 -9.49 14.12 25.99
C ARG A 36 -8.98 12.87 25.27
N ILE A 37 -7.77 12.45 25.59
CA ILE A 37 -7.17 11.18 25.18
C ILE A 37 -6.62 10.45 26.41
N TYR A 38 -6.42 9.14 26.29
CA TYR A 38 -5.92 8.30 27.36
C TYR A 38 -4.59 7.69 26.95
N GLN A 39 -3.60 7.81 27.83
CA GLN A 39 -2.34 7.11 27.68
C GLN A 39 -2.44 5.74 28.33
N LEU A 40 -2.24 4.69 27.53
CA LEU A 40 -2.25 3.29 27.95
C LEU A 40 -0.89 2.68 27.57
N ASP A 41 -0.04 2.41 28.56
CA ASP A 41 1.39 2.13 28.37
C ASP A 41 2.09 3.25 27.56
N LYS A 42 2.57 2.89 26.36
CA LYS A 42 3.23 3.77 25.37
C LYS A 42 2.30 4.21 24.24
N PHE A 43 1.02 3.86 24.32
CA PHE A 43 0.02 4.14 23.30
C PHE A 43 -0.96 5.20 23.79
N TYR A 44 -1.54 5.92 22.85
CA TYR A 44 -2.58 6.92 23.08
C TYR A 44 -3.86 6.46 22.38
N SER A 45 -4.98 6.57 23.07
CA SER A 45 -6.28 6.12 22.60
C SER A 45 -7.36 7.15 22.92
N LEU A 46 -8.44 7.15 22.13
CA LEU A 46 -9.64 7.94 22.41
C LEU A 46 -10.52 7.28 23.50
N ARG A 47 -10.26 6.02 23.85
CA ARG A 47 -11.00 5.28 24.89
C ARG A 47 -10.04 4.81 25.98
N ASN A 48 -10.50 4.87 27.23
CA ASN A 48 -9.79 4.35 28.39
C ASN A 48 -10.05 2.85 28.58
N ASP A 49 -9.58 2.03 27.63
CA ASP A 49 -9.79 0.59 27.64
C ASP A 49 -8.50 -0.16 27.29
N HIS A 50 -7.97 -0.88 28.28
CA HIS A 50 -6.74 -1.67 28.15
C HIS A 50 -6.88 -2.88 27.21
N LEU A 51 -8.10 -3.37 26.95
CA LEU A 51 -8.32 -4.49 26.02
C LEU A 51 -7.89 -4.14 24.59
N ILE A 52 -7.99 -2.85 24.21
CA ILE A 52 -7.58 -2.35 22.90
C ILE A 52 -6.06 -2.49 22.70
N ILE A 53 -5.25 -2.46 23.77
CA ILE A 53 -3.80 -2.72 23.67
C ILE A 53 -3.55 -4.19 23.31
N ALA A 54 -4.28 -5.12 23.93
CA ALA A 54 -4.14 -6.55 23.64
C ALA A 54 -4.51 -6.85 22.18
N GLU A 55 -5.59 -6.24 21.68
CA GLU A 55 -5.98 -6.32 20.27
C GLU A 55 -4.89 -5.74 19.36
N ARG A 56 -4.35 -4.56 19.67
CA ARG A 56 -3.25 -3.96 18.91
C ARG A 56 -2.03 -4.87 18.85
N ARG A 57 -1.67 -5.54 19.94
CA ARG A 57 -0.53 -6.49 19.96
C ARG A 57 -0.79 -7.68 19.04
N LYS A 58 -2.00 -8.27 19.08
CA LYS A 58 -2.41 -9.34 18.16
C LYS A 58 -2.31 -8.91 16.70
N VAL A 59 -2.87 -7.74 16.37
CA VAL A 59 -2.82 -7.16 15.03
C VAL A 59 -1.39 -6.94 14.55
N THR A 60 -0.53 -6.38 15.42
CA THR A 60 0.87 -6.12 15.06
C THR A 60 1.63 -7.43 14.79
N MET A 61 1.36 -8.49 15.56
CA MET A 61 1.96 -9.81 15.32
C MET A 61 1.46 -10.44 14.01
N ALA A 62 0.17 -10.36 13.72
CA ALA A 62 -0.40 -10.83 12.46
C ALA A 62 0.22 -10.10 11.26
N ALA A 63 0.32 -8.77 11.32
CA ALA A 63 0.94 -7.95 10.28
C ALA A 63 2.42 -8.32 10.06
N ARG A 64 3.19 -8.61 11.12
CA ARG A 64 4.59 -9.07 11.00
C ARG A 64 4.67 -10.42 10.29
N LYS A 65 3.88 -11.41 10.72
CA LYS A 65 3.83 -12.74 10.06
C LYS A 65 3.47 -12.61 8.59
N PHE A 66 2.53 -11.72 8.28
CA PHE A 66 2.11 -11.44 6.93
C PHE A 66 3.23 -10.83 6.09
N ILE A 67 3.94 -9.81 6.59
CA ILE A 67 5.08 -9.20 5.90
C ILE A 67 6.18 -10.24 5.64
N THR A 68 6.44 -11.16 6.57
CA THR A 68 7.41 -12.26 6.34
C THR A 68 6.97 -13.16 5.17
N LYS A 69 5.69 -13.54 5.10
CA LYS A 69 5.14 -14.31 3.97
C LYS A 69 5.21 -13.51 2.65
N ALA A 70 4.89 -12.22 2.69
CA ALA A 70 4.97 -11.33 1.53
C ALA A 70 6.41 -11.18 1.02
N SER A 71 7.38 -11.05 1.93
CA SER A 71 8.81 -11.00 1.60
C SER A 71 9.27 -12.28 0.89
N ALA A 72 8.85 -13.46 1.39
CA ALA A 72 9.17 -14.72 0.72
C ALA A 72 8.62 -14.79 -0.71
N ARG A 73 7.39 -14.29 -0.94
CA ARG A 73 6.81 -14.22 -2.29
C ARG A 73 7.49 -13.16 -3.16
N ALA A 74 7.85 -12.01 -2.60
CA ALA A 74 8.55 -10.94 -3.30
C ALA A 74 9.90 -11.40 -3.86
N LYS A 75 10.67 -12.19 -3.10
CA LYS A 75 11.92 -12.82 -3.53
C LYS A 75 11.80 -13.68 -4.79
N TRP A 76 10.64 -14.30 -5.00
CA TRP A 76 10.37 -15.05 -6.23
C TRP A 76 9.92 -14.15 -7.37
N LEU A 77 9.00 -13.22 -7.08
CA LEU A 77 8.48 -12.29 -8.08
C LEU A 77 9.58 -11.42 -8.70
N ILE A 78 10.55 -10.96 -7.90
CA ILE A 78 11.65 -10.11 -8.40
C ILE A 78 12.57 -10.84 -9.40
N ARG A 79 12.60 -12.18 -9.37
CA ARG A 79 13.38 -13.00 -10.31
C ARG A 79 12.71 -13.13 -11.68
N LEU A 80 11.42 -12.80 -11.79
CA LEU A 80 10.73 -12.83 -13.06
C LEU A 80 11.30 -11.76 -14.01
N PRO A 81 11.38 -12.05 -15.33
CA PRO A 81 11.74 -11.07 -16.34
C PRO A 81 10.90 -9.79 -16.20
N PHE A 82 11.56 -8.65 -16.40
CA PHE A 82 10.96 -7.31 -16.40
C PHE A 82 10.46 -6.80 -15.04
N VAL A 83 10.47 -7.61 -13.97
CA VAL A 83 10.14 -7.11 -12.62
C VAL A 83 11.36 -6.38 -12.04
N ARG A 84 11.13 -5.16 -11.55
CA ARG A 84 12.16 -4.23 -11.05
C ARG A 84 11.96 -3.83 -9.60
N GLY A 85 10.74 -3.91 -9.08
CA GLY A 85 10.45 -3.66 -7.68
C GLY A 85 9.20 -4.39 -7.23
N VAL A 86 9.20 -4.84 -5.98
CA VAL A 86 8.03 -5.47 -5.34
C VAL A 86 7.84 -4.88 -3.94
N GLY A 87 6.65 -4.37 -3.68
CA GLY A 87 6.27 -3.79 -2.39
C GLY A 87 4.92 -4.31 -1.95
N VAL A 88 4.63 -4.16 -0.66
CA VAL A 88 3.32 -4.52 -0.09
C VAL A 88 2.70 -3.30 0.55
N SER A 89 1.45 -3.03 0.20
CA SER A 89 0.63 -2.02 0.84
C SER A 89 -0.43 -2.73 1.69
N GLY A 90 -0.52 -2.34 2.96
CA GLY A 90 -1.64 -2.77 3.80
C GLY A 90 -2.91 -2.08 3.33
N THR A 91 -3.97 -2.83 3.06
CA THR A 91 -5.30 -2.24 2.83
C THR A 91 -5.76 -1.59 4.13
N PHE A 92 -6.15 -0.32 4.05
CA PHE A 92 -6.57 0.52 5.19
C PHE A 92 -7.90 0.09 5.86
N HIS A 93 -8.43 -1.07 5.49
CA HIS A 93 -9.86 -1.10 5.18
C HIS A 93 -10.59 -2.41 5.38
N LYS A 94 -9.90 -3.49 5.76
CA LYS A 94 -10.58 -4.67 6.29
C LYS A 94 -10.22 -4.75 7.75
N ASN A 95 -11.23 -4.51 8.61
CA ASN A 95 -11.26 -4.73 10.05
C ASN A 95 -10.01 -5.43 10.56
N LEU A 96 -9.09 -4.66 11.15
CA LEU A 96 -7.98 -5.11 12.00
C LEU A 96 -7.66 -6.60 11.86
N TRP A 97 -7.28 -7.00 10.64
CA TRP A 97 -6.76 -8.31 10.30
C TRP A 97 -7.53 -9.48 10.96
N GLU A 98 -8.81 -9.66 10.60
CA GLU A 98 -9.34 -11.02 10.50
C GLU A 98 -8.34 -11.88 9.70
N GLU A 99 -8.27 -13.18 9.99
CA GLU A 99 -7.30 -14.13 9.42
C GLU A 99 -7.27 -14.21 7.88
N ARG A 100 -8.15 -13.45 7.20
CA ARG A 100 -8.33 -13.36 5.75
C ARG A 100 -8.15 -11.95 5.18
N ALA A 101 -7.46 -11.04 5.86
CA ALA A 101 -7.20 -9.72 5.30
C ALA A 101 -6.31 -9.81 4.05
N ASP A 102 -6.89 -9.39 2.91
CA ASP A 102 -6.19 -9.25 1.64
C ASP A 102 -5.26 -8.03 1.70
N ALA A 103 -3.96 -8.22 1.44
CA ALA A 103 -3.08 -7.09 1.16
C ALA A 103 -2.71 -7.00 -0.32
N ASP A 104 -2.52 -5.77 -0.76
CA ASP A 104 -2.20 -5.42 -2.12
C ASP A 104 -0.69 -5.39 -2.32
N MET A 105 -0.21 -6.13 -3.31
CA MET A 105 1.18 -6.04 -3.76
C MET A 105 1.30 -5.04 -4.90
N LEU A 106 2.28 -4.14 -4.75
CA LEU A 106 2.73 -3.23 -5.79
C LEU A 106 3.89 -3.89 -6.54
N ILE A 107 3.76 -3.99 -7.86
CA ILE A 107 4.80 -4.49 -8.75
C ILE A 107 5.23 -3.38 -9.71
N ILE A 108 6.51 -3.04 -9.67
CA ILE A 108 7.14 -2.10 -10.59
C ILE A 108 7.90 -2.89 -11.65
N THR A 109 7.63 -2.58 -12.91
CA THR A 109 8.18 -3.29 -14.07
C THR A 109 9.07 -2.37 -14.92
N SER A 110 9.92 -2.95 -15.75
CA SER A 110 10.69 -2.18 -16.74
C SER A 110 9.75 -1.52 -17.76
N LYS A 111 10.17 -0.39 -18.32
CA LYS A 111 9.43 0.41 -19.30
C LYS A 111 8.81 -0.46 -20.42
N ASN A 112 7.51 -0.30 -20.69
CA ASN A 112 6.79 -0.98 -21.79
C ASN A 112 6.77 -2.53 -21.70
N ARG A 113 6.89 -3.10 -20.50
CA ARG A 113 6.89 -4.56 -20.29
C ARG A 113 5.87 -4.99 -19.23
N LEU A 114 4.97 -4.09 -18.85
CA LEU A 114 4.00 -4.32 -17.76
C LEU A 114 3.13 -5.54 -18.04
N TRP A 115 2.58 -5.66 -19.25
CA TRP A 115 1.63 -6.72 -19.58
C TRP A 115 2.32 -8.07 -19.76
N ILE A 116 3.55 -8.08 -20.28
CA ILE A 116 4.39 -9.28 -20.32
C ILE A 116 4.71 -9.75 -18.90
N ALA A 117 5.23 -8.86 -18.04
CA ALA A 117 5.53 -9.18 -16.65
C ALA A 117 4.29 -9.69 -15.91
N ARG A 118 3.15 -9.03 -16.08
CA ARG A 118 1.86 -9.43 -15.50
C ARG A 118 1.42 -10.81 -15.95
N MET A 119 1.61 -11.16 -17.22
CA MET A 119 1.32 -12.51 -17.71
C MET A 119 2.22 -13.53 -17.02
N LEU A 120 3.54 -13.28 -16.97
CA LEU A 120 4.50 -14.17 -16.31
C LEU A 120 4.18 -14.39 -14.83
N VAL A 121 3.85 -13.31 -14.12
CA VAL A 121 3.40 -13.37 -12.71
C VAL A 121 2.13 -14.22 -12.56
N ASN A 122 1.17 -14.09 -13.47
CA ASN A 122 -0.05 -14.90 -13.44
C ASN A 122 0.19 -16.37 -13.78
N CYS A 123 1.00 -16.65 -14.78
CA CYS A 123 1.41 -18.01 -15.12
C CYS A 123 2.12 -18.66 -13.94
N TYR A 124 3.09 -17.96 -13.33
CA TYR A 124 3.77 -18.44 -12.14
C TYR A 124 2.78 -18.73 -11.01
N ARG A 125 1.81 -17.84 -10.77
CA ARG A 125 0.77 -18.07 -9.76
C ARG A 125 -0.03 -19.35 -10.02
N LEU A 126 -0.31 -19.66 -11.29
CA LEU A 126 -1.06 -20.86 -11.69
C LEU A 126 -0.27 -22.15 -11.45
N PHE A 127 1.05 -22.13 -11.68
CA PHE A 127 1.91 -23.30 -11.50
C PHE A 127 2.42 -23.48 -10.07
N ALA A 128 2.68 -22.39 -9.35
CA ALA A 128 3.35 -22.44 -8.05
C ALA A 128 2.39 -22.55 -6.85
N PHE A 129 1.09 -22.25 -7.01
CA PHE A 129 0.16 -22.17 -5.87
C PHE A 129 -1.22 -22.80 -6.16
N PRO A 130 -1.51 -24.02 -5.65
CA PRO A 130 -2.85 -24.57 -5.67
C PRO A 130 -3.78 -23.80 -4.69
N LYS A 131 -4.73 -23.06 -5.27
CA LYS A 131 -6.04 -22.53 -4.81
C LYS A 131 -6.33 -22.06 -3.35
N GLN A 132 -5.53 -22.32 -2.29
CA GLN A 132 -6.04 -22.18 -0.91
C GLN A 132 -5.38 -21.15 0.04
N GLU A 133 -4.34 -20.40 -0.35
CA GLU A 133 -3.61 -19.51 0.60
C GLU A 133 -3.41 -18.04 0.17
N ASN A 134 -4.33 -17.46 -0.61
CA ASN A 134 -4.06 -16.18 -1.27
C ASN A 134 -4.56 -14.97 -0.47
N ALA A 135 -3.93 -14.70 0.68
CA ALA A 135 -4.06 -13.41 1.38
C ALA A 135 -3.28 -12.26 0.73
N LEU A 136 -2.55 -12.51 -0.38
CA LEU A 136 -1.81 -11.48 -1.13
C LEU A 136 -2.41 -11.34 -2.53
N GLN A 137 -3.00 -10.18 -2.78
CA GLN A 137 -3.54 -9.81 -4.08
C GLN A 137 -2.48 -9.05 -4.88
N LEU A 138 -2.14 -9.57 -6.06
CA LEU A 138 -1.22 -8.94 -7.00
C LEU A 138 -2.03 -7.95 -7.83
N SER A 139 -2.36 -6.80 -7.25
CA SER A 139 -3.41 -5.91 -7.74
C SER A 139 -2.88 -4.65 -8.43
N TYR A 140 -1.72 -4.12 -8.02
CA TYR A 140 -1.19 -2.85 -8.53
C TYR A 140 0.10 -3.04 -9.33
N TYR A 141 0.07 -2.66 -10.61
CA TYR A 141 1.23 -2.70 -11.51
C TYR A 141 1.50 -1.32 -12.08
N ILE A 142 2.77 -0.94 -12.11
CA ILE A 142 3.28 0.24 -12.82
C ILE A 142 4.57 -0.12 -13.54
N ASP A 143 4.93 0.68 -14.54
CA ASP A 143 6.25 0.57 -15.17
C ASP A 143 7.12 1.80 -14.91
N GLU A 144 8.41 1.67 -15.19
CA GLU A 144 9.39 2.75 -15.06
C GLU A 144 9.14 3.97 -15.96
N GLN A 145 8.19 3.91 -16.90
CA GLN A 145 7.84 5.05 -17.74
C GLN A 145 6.82 5.96 -17.05
N GLU A 146 5.94 5.40 -16.20
CA GLU A 146 4.93 6.13 -15.45
C GLU A 146 4.95 5.75 -13.96
N LEU A 147 6.06 6.08 -13.28
CA LEU A 147 6.22 5.85 -11.84
C LEU A 147 5.37 6.78 -10.97
N GLU A 148 5.06 7.97 -11.46
CA GLU A 148 4.22 8.94 -10.76
C GLU A 148 2.76 8.51 -10.81
N LEU A 149 2.10 8.44 -9.65
CA LEU A 149 0.68 8.11 -9.60
C LEU A 149 -0.17 9.32 -9.97
N ARG A 150 -1.10 9.13 -10.92
CA ARG A 150 -2.01 10.19 -11.40
C ARG A 150 -2.97 10.69 -10.33
N ASP A 151 -3.42 9.80 -9.44
CA ASP A 151 -4.42 10.11 -8.42
C ASP A 151 -3.76 10.77 -7.19
N LYS A 152 -3.54 12.08 -7.26
CA LYS A 152 -2.96 12.86 -6.16
C LYS A 152 -4.02 13.25 -5.13
N ASN A 153 -4.34 12.32 -4.23
CA ASN A 153 -5.26 12.56 -3.14
C ASN A 153 -4.69 12.03 -1.81
N LEU A 154 -5.34 12.39 -0.69
CA LEU A 154 -4.89 12.01 0.64
C LEU A 154 -4.80 10.48 0.81
N HIS A 155 -5.77 9.73 0.27
CA HIS A 155 -5.78 8.28 0.35
C HIS A 155 -4.56 7.66 -0.35
N THR A 156 -4.25 8.09 -1.57
CA THR A 156 -3.05 7.67 -2.30
C THR A 156 -1.77 8.08 -1.56
N ALA A 157 -1.71 9.29 -1.02
CA ALA A 157 -0.56 9.76 -0.25
C ALA A 157 -0.29 8.91 1.00
N VAL A 158 -1.36 8.57 1.70
CA VAL A 158 -1.35 7.70 2.88
C VAL A 158 -0.97 6.26 2.50
N ALA A 159 -1.45 5.74 1.37
CA ALA A 159 -1.09 4.43 0.83
C ALA A 159 0.39 4.34 0.43
N ILE A 160 0.91 5.31 -0.35
CA ILE A 160 2.34 5.39 -0.72
C ILE A 160 3.21 5.43 0.54
N ASN A 161 2.79 6.19 1.56
CA ASN A 161 3.54 6.27 2.80
C ASN A 161 3.54 4.97 3.60
N MET A 162 2.45 4.20 3.58
CA MET A 162 2.36 2.92 4.30
C MET A 162 2.92 1.75 3.50
N LEU A 163 3.27 1.98 2.24
CA LEU A 163 3.93 1.00 1.40
C LEU A 163 5.24 0.53 2.06
N VAL A 164 5.38 -0.78 2.16
CA VAL A 164 6.62 -1.43 2.62
C VAL A 164 7.32 -1.99 1.39
N PRO A 165 8.43 -1.38 0.94
CA PRO A 165 9.18 -1.92 -0.18
C PRO A 165 9.96 -3.15 0.30
N LEU A 166 9.85 -4.25 -0.44
CA LEU A 166 10.43 -5.56 -0.10
C LEU A 166 11.66 -5.87 -0.96
N GLU A 167 11.59 -5.58 -2.27
CA GLU A 167 12.64 -5.88 -3.24
C GLU A 167 12.78 -4.73 -4.25
N GLY A 168 14.01 -4.38 -4.65
CA GLY A 168 14.28 -3.36 -5.66
C GLY A 168 14.44 -1.96 -5.08
N ASP A 169 15.42 -1.78 -4.20
CA ASP A 169 15.81 -0.52 -3.56
C ASP A 169 15.89 0.69 -4.49
N ILE A 170 16.69 0.63 -5.55
CA ILE A 170 16.89 1.72 -6.52
C ILE A 170 15.58 2.07 -7.23
N THR A 171 14.76 1.05 -7.54
CA THR A 171 13.47 1.24 -8.19
C THR A 171 12.50 1.97 -7.26
N PHE A 172 12.49 1.62 -5.97
CA PHE A 172 11.66 2.28 -4.97
C PHE A 172 12.14 3.69 -4.65
N GLU A 173 13.44 3.94 -4.68
CA GLU A 173 13.98 5.30 -4.58
C GLU A 173 13.45 6.20 -5.71
N LYS A 174 13.53 5.73 -6.96
CA LYS A 174 12.96 6.45 -8.12
C LYS A 174 11.45 6.63 -8.00
N PHE A 175 10.73 5.61 -7.54
CA PHE A 175 9.29 5.68 -7.31
C PHE A 175 8.92 6.75 -6.27
N TYR A 176 9.61 6.79 -5.13
CA TYR A 176 9.36 7.79 -4.11
C TYR A 176 9.78 9.20 -4.55
N ALA A 177 10.84 9.33 -5.35
CA ALA A 177 11.24 10.60 -5.95
C ALA A 177 10.16 11.13 -6.91
N ALA A 178 9.62 10.27 -7.78
CA ALA A 178 8.53 10.63 -8.70
C ALA A 178 7.24 11.02 -7.95
N ASN A 179 7.02 10.46 -6.76
CA ASN A 179 5.85 10.75 -5.92
C ASN A 179 6.16 11.72 -4.76
N ALA A 180 7.11 12.64 -4.94
CA ALA A 180 7.47 13.62 -3.92
C ALA A 180 6.30 14.54 -3.50
N TRP A 181 5.27 14.69 -4.35
CA TRP A 181 4.03 15.41 -4.06
C TRP A 181 3.34 14.92 -2.77
N VAL A 182 3.56 13.66 -2.37
CA VAL A 182 3.05 13.07 -1.13
C VAL A 182 3.45 13.86 0.12
N ARG A 183 4.60 14.55 0.09
CA ARG A 183 5.08 15.40 1.20
C ARG A 183 4.15 16.59 1.48
N SER A 184 3.34 17.01 0.51
CA SER A 184 2.33 18.07 0.73
C SER A 184 1.17 17.60 1.62
N TYR A 185 0.88 16.30 1.64
CA TYR A 185 -0.16 15.71 2.49
C TYR A 185 0.37 15.19 3.83
N LEU A 186 1.60 14.66 3.85
CA LEU A 186 2.21 14.03 5.02
C LEU A 186 3.67 14.47 5.17
N PRO A 187 3.92 15.69 5.65
CA PRO A 187 5.26 16.29 5.66
C PRO A 187 6.23 15.65 6.66
N ASN A 188 5.72 15.02 7.72
CA ASN A 188 6.54 14.48 8.82
C ASN A 188 7.00 13.05 8.58
N LYS A 189 6.55 12.40 7.51
CA LYS A 189 6.89 11.01 7.20
C LYS A 189 7.94 10.94 6.11
N LEU A 190 9.10 10.40 6.48
CA LEU A 190 10.13 10.03 5.52
C LEU A 190 9.77 8.67 4.89
N MET A 191 9.65 8.66 3.56
CA MET A 191 9.53 7.43 2.78
C MET A 191 10.82 6.63 2.94
N ARG A 192 10.74 5.42 3.52
CA ARG A 192 11.92 4.59 3.80
C ARG A 192 12.14 3.59 2.67
N VAL A 193 13.27 3.74 1.98
CA VAL A 193 13.77 2.76 0.99
C VAL A 193 14.52 1.60 1.67
N SER A 194 15.05 1.84 2.87
CA SER A 194 16.03 0.96 3.55
C SER A 194 15.55 -0.45 3.92
N SER A 195 14.29 -0.80 3.65
CA SER A 195 13.77 -2.15 3.86
C SER A 195 13.84 -3.04 2.62
N ALA A 196 14.11 -2.47 1.44
CA ALA A 196 14.20 -3.23 0.20
C ALA A 196 15.59 -3.82 0.03
N THR A 197 15.65 -5.08 -0.39
CA THR A 197 16.89 -5.70 -0.85
C THR A 197 17.26 -5.23 -2.26
N PRO A 198 18.57 -5.15 -2.57
CA PRO A 198 19.03 -4.78 -3.90
C PRO A 198 18.56 -5.79 -4.94
N LEU A 199 18.42 -5.31 -6.17
CA LEU A 199 17.88 -6.12 -7.26
C LEU A 199 18.75 -7.36 -7.51
N SER A 200 18.18 -8.55 -7.27
CA SER A 200 18.81 -9.80 -7.69
C SER A 200 18.54 -10.05 -9.18
N SER A 201 19.61 -10.06 -10.00
CA SER A 201 19.53 -10.40 -11.42
C SER A 201 19.99 -11.85 -11.66
N THR A 202 19.06 -12.72 -12.00
CA THR A 202 19.39 -14.08 -12.45
C THR A 202 19.77 -14.08 -13.94
N ILE A 203 20.68 -14.94 -14.36
CA ILE A 203 21.11 -15.06 -15.77
C ILE A 203 19.91 -15.32 -16.71
N CYS A 204 18.99 -16.20 -16.31
CA CYS A 204 17.76 -16.46 -17.07
C CYS A 204 16.89 -15.21 -17.26
N LYS A 205 16.86 -14.32 -16.26
CA LYS A 205 16.15 -13.04 -16.32
C LYS A 205 16.73 -12.17 -17.43
N LEU A 206 18.06 -12.05 -17.47
CA LEU A 206 18.77 -11.23 -18.47
C LEU A 206 18.58 -11.75 -19.91
N TRP A 207 18.59 -13.07 -20.11
CA TRP A 207 18.37 -13.68 -21.43
C TRP A 207 16.94 -13.47 -21.95
N PHE A 208 15.93 -13.74 -21.11
CA PHE A 208 14.54 -13.48 -21.48
C PHE A 208 14.29 -12.00 -21.76
N GLU A 209 14.90 -11.12 -20.97
CA GLU A 209 14.81 -9.69 -21.20
C GLU A 209 15.40 -9.32 -22.55
N LYS A 210 16.63 -9.76 -22.89
CA LYS A 210 17.23 -9.49 -24.20
C LYS A 210 16.41 -10.00 -25.38
N LEU A 211 15.78 -11.18 -25.26
CA LEU A 211 14.96 -11.74 -26.34
C LEU A 211 13.75 -10.85 -26.64
N PHE A 212 13.11 -10.33 -25.59
CA PHE A 212 11.91 -9.52 -25.69
C PHE A 212 12.19 -8.01 -25.58
N ASP A 213 13.45 -7.56 -25.55
CA ASP A 213 13.78 -6.14 -25.52
C ASP A 213 13.71 -5.44 -26.88
N ASN A 214 12.97 -6.03 -27.81
CA ASN A 214 12.88 -5.61 -29.19
C ASN A 214 11.50 -5.03 -29.52
N ARG A 215 11.35 -4.51 -30.74
CA ARG A 215 10.04 -4.06 -31.28
C ARG A 215 8.98 -5.16 -31.22
N ALA A 216 9.38 -6.43 -31.33
CA ALA A 216 8.50 -7.58 -31.16
C ALA A 216 7.92 -7.66 -29.73
N GLY A 217 8.74 -7.42 -28.71
CA GLY A 217 8.27 -7.37 -27.32
C GLY A 217 7.27 -6.25 -27.09
N ASN A 218 7.45 -5.09 -27.72
CA ASN A 218 6.47 -3.99 -27.63
C ASN A 218 5.13 -4.37 -28.30
N LYS A 219 5.17 -5.09 -29.43
CA LYS A 219 3.96 -5.61 -30.06
C LYS A 219 3.27 -6.65 -29.18
N LEU A 220 4.04 -7.54 -28.56
CA LEU A 220 3.52 -8.56 -27.64
C LEU A 220 2.87 -7.92 -26.41
N ASP A 221 3.52 -6.93 -25.79
CA ASP A 221 2.98 -6.22 -24.62
C ASP A 221 1.64 -5.54 -24.95
N ASN A 222 1.58 -4.83 -26.08
CA ASN A 222 0.33 -4.23 -26.58
C ASN A 222 -0.74 -5.27 -26.91
N PHE A 223 -0.35 -6.44 -27.43
CA PHE A 223 -1.27 -7.53 -27.72
C PHE A 223 -1.87 -8.12 -26.43
N LEU A 224 -1.04 -8.37 -25.41
CA LEU A 224 -1.48 -8.85 -24.10
C LEU A 224 -2.39 -7.84 -23.38
N MET A 225 -2.12 -6.55 -23.55
CA MET A 225 -3.02 -5.48 -23.10
C MET A 225 -4.39 -5.58 -23.79
N ARG A 226 -4.42 -5.72 -25.12
CA ARG A 226 -5.66 -5.86 -25.90
C ARG A 226 -6.45 -7.10 -25.53
N ILE A 227 -5.80 -8.24 -25.33
CA ILE A 227 -6.45 -9.47 -24.84
C ILE A 227 -7.08 -9.21 -23.47
N SER A 228 -6.34 -8.57 -22.56
CA SER A 228 -6.86 -8.27 -21.22
C SER A 228 -8.11 -7.37 -21.28
N ALA A 229 -8.12 -6.39 -22.19
CA ALA A 229 -9.27 -5.53 -22.42
C ALA A 229 -10.46 -6.29 -23.04
N TRP A 230 -10.20 -7.15 -24.04
CA TRP A 230 -11.21 -7.97 -24.70
C TRP A 230 -11.88 -8.96 -23.74
N CYS A 231 -11.09 -9.64 -22.90
CA CYS A 231 -11.63 -10.57 -21.89
C CYS A 231 -12.56 -9.85 -20.91
N LYS A 232 -12.26 -8.60 -20.51
CA LYS A 232 -13.14 -7.81 -19.64
C LYS A 232 -14.43 -7.40 -20.36
N GLN A 233 -14.35 -6.96 -21.63
CA GLN A 233 -15.54 -6.58 -22.40
C GLN A 233 -16.53 -7.75 -22.57
N LYS A 234 -16.04 -8.98 -22.72
CA LYS A 234 -16.88 -10.17 -22.88
C LYS A 234 -17.46 -10.74 -21.59
N GLY A 235 -17.17 -10.14 -20.43
CA GLY A 235 -17.66 -10.64 -19.13
C GLY A 235 -17.23 -12.08 -18.81
N LEU A 236 -16.21 -12.60 -19.51
CA LEU A 236 -15.71 -13.95 -19.28
C LEU A 236 -15.21 -14.04 -17.85
N PRO A 237 -15.56 -15.10 -17.09
CA PRO A 237 -14.98 -15.37 -15.79
C PRO A 237 -13.52 -15.74 -16.03
N THR A 238 -12.69 -14.72 -16.23
CA THR A 238 -11.27 -14.91 -16.16
C THR A 238 -11.03 -15.06 -14.68
N GLY A 239 -11.08 -16.30 -14.17
CA GLY A 239 -11.07 -16.68 -12.75
C GLY A 239 -9.84 -16.23 -11.95
N MET A 240 -9.08 -15.27 -12.48
CA MET A 240 -7.86 -14.67 -11.98
C MET A 240 -7.74 -13.15 -12.30
N LEU A 241 -8.67 -12.56 -13.07
CA LEU A 241 -8.70 -11.15 -13.48
C LEU A 241 -9.90 -10.37 -12.90
N ALA A 242 -10.63 -10.95 -11.94
CA ALA A 242 -11.78 -10.32 -11.32
C ALA A 242 -11.36 -9.10 -10.51
N GLY A 243 -11.80 -7.94 -10.98
CA GLY A 243 -11.68 -6.66 -10.30
C GLY A 243 -12.03 -5.55 -11.28
N GLN A 244 -13.02 -4.72 -10.92
CA GLN A 244 -13.11 -3.37 -11.49
C GLN A 244 -11.72 -2.75 -11.30
N SER A 245 -11.04 -2.53 -12.41
CA SER A 245 -9.65 -2.10 -12.44
C SER A 245 -9.53 -1.11 -13.58
N ASN A 246 -8.82 -0.02 -13.29
CA ASN A 246 -8.43 0.96 -14.28
C ASN A 246 -7.05 0.54 -14.82
N TRP A 247 -6.88 0.58 -16.14
CA TRP A 247 -5.63 0.22 -16.78
C TRP A 247 -5.28 1.20 -17.88
N GLY A 248 -3.98 1.31 -18.10
CA GLY A 248 -3.39 1.95 -19.26
C GLY A 248 -2.24 1.11 -19.79
N LYS A 249 -1.48 1.68 -20.71
CA LYS A 249 -0.28 1.03 -21.23
C LYS A 249 0.78 0.81 -20.13
N HIS A 250 0.87 1.77 -19.20
CA HIS A 250 1.94 1.86 -18.20
C HIS A 250 1.50 1.60 -16.76
N PHE A 251 0.20 1.35 -16.54
CA PHE A 251 -0.32 1.03 -15.20
C PHE A 251 -1.52 0.07 -15.25
N LYS A 252 -1.73 -0.66 -14.16
CA LYS A 252 -2.97 -1.36 -13.84
C LYS A 252 -3.22 -1.23 -12.34
N LYS A 253 -4.38 -0.70 -11.96
CA LYS A 253 -4.77 -0.50 -10.56
C LYS A 253 -6.18 -1.03 -10.29
N PRO A 254 -6.48 -1.50 -9.06
CA PRO A 254 -7.85 -1.77 -8.66
C PRO A 254 -8.65 -0.45 -8.59
N GLU A 255 -9.94 -0.52 -8.87
CA GLU A 255 -10.86 0.61 -8.85
C GLU A 255 -11.53 0.69 -7.46
N HIS A 256 -11.32 1.80 -6.75
CA HIS A 256 -11.84 2.02 -5.38
C HIS A 256 -12.60 3.36 -5.26
N ALA A 257 -13.22 3.84 -6.34
CA ALA A 257 -13.74 5.20 -6.45
C ALA A 257 -14.74 5.61 -5.35
N GLY A 258 -15.57 4.68 -4.84
CA GLY A 258 -16.58 5.00 -3.81
C GLY A 258 -16.05 5.08 -2.37
N PHE A 259 -14.88 4.51 -2.11
CA PHE A 259 -14.49 4.21 -0.74
C PHE A 259 -13.62 5.27 -0.08
N SER A 260 -12.72 5.88 -0.86
CA SER A 260 -11.91 7.00 -0.38
C SER A 260 -12.80 8.15 0.11
N TYR A 261 -13.86 8.46 -0.65
CA TYR A 261 -14.84 9.47 -0.29
C TYR A 261 -15.60 9.12 1.00
N TRP A 262 -16.08 7.88 1.12
CA TRP A 262 -16.79 7.41 2.31
C TRP A 262 -15.90 7.47 3.59
N MET A 263 -14.62 7.10 3.48
CA MET A 263 -13.70 7.14 4.62
C MET A 263 -13.44 8.58 5.08
N GLU A 264 -13.27 9.50 4.13
CA GLU A 264 -13.08 10.93 4.41
C GLU A 264 -14.29 11.54 5.12
N GLN A 265 -15.51 11.25 4.66
CA GLN A 265 -16.73 11.68 5.33
C GLN A 265 -16.80 11.16 6.77
N ARG A 266 -16.57 9.85 6.97
CA ARG A 266 -16.54 9.21 8.30
C ARG A 266 -15.47 9.81 9.23
N TYR A 267 -14.31 10.17 8.68
CA TYR A 267 -13.25 10.84 9.43
C TYR A 267 -13.70 12.23 9.89
N ASN A 268 -14.21 13.05 8.95
CA ASN A 268 -14.66 14.41 9.23
C ASN A 268 -15.81 14.44 10.26
N GLU A 269 -16.81 13.57 10.12
CA GLU A 269 -17.90 13.40 11.09
C GLU A 269 -17.36 13.08 12.49
N LYS A 270 -16.37 12.18 12.59
CA LYS A 270 -15.79 11.81 13.88
C LYS A 270 -14.99 12.95 14.50
N VAL A 271 -14.22 13.69 13.70
CA VAL A 271 -13.47 14.87 14.17
C VAL A 271 -14.41 15.93 14.72
N ILE A 272 -15.45 16.29 13.97
CA ILE A 272 -16.46 17.28 14.41
C ILE A 272 -17.10 16.85 15.73
N ARG A 273 -17.49 15.57 15.85
CA ARG A 273 -18.09 15.04 17.08
C ARG A 273 -17.13 15.08 18.28
N LEU A 274 -15.84 14.85 18.06
CA LEU A 274 -14.83 14.89 19.13
C LEU A 274 -14.54 16.31 19.58
N ILE A 275 -14.41 17.26 18.65
CA ILE A 275 -14.20 18.68 18.96
C ILE A 275 -15.41 19.23 19.71
N GLY A 276 -16.64 19.03 19.21
CA GLY A 276 -17.85 19.52 19.88
C GLY A 276 -18.07 18.93 21.27
N LYS A 277 -17.72 17.66 21.50
CA LYS A 277 -17.72 17.07 22.87
C LYS A 277 -16.69 17.71 23.79
N ALA A 278 -15.58 18.17 23.24
CA ALA A 278 -14.50 18.75 24.02
C ALA A 278 -14.84 20.19 24.45
N ASP A 279 -15.52 20.95 23.60
CA ASP A 279 -15.99 22.30 23.90
C ASP A 279 -17.07 22.28 25.01
N HIS A 280 -18.00 21.30 24.97
CA HIS A 280 -18.98 21.11 26.04
C HIS A 280 -18.38 20.71 27.39
N ARG A 281 -17.22 20.04 27.42
CA ARG A 281 -16.52 19.67 28.66
C ARG A 281 -15.71 20.81 29.28
N ILE A 282 -15.33 21.81 28.48
CA ILE A 282 -14.65 23.02 28.99
C ILE A 282 -15.69 24.02 29.55
N ALA A 283 -16.91 24.01 29.03
CA ALA A 283 -17.99 24.90 29.47
C ALA A 283 -18.71 24.46 30.76
N GLN A 284 -18.34 23.32 31.35
CA GLN A 284 -18.85 22.78 32.61
C GLN A 284 -17.77 22.80 33.68
#